data_AF-A0A1J4JL48-F1
#
_entry.id   AF-A0A1J4JL48-F1
#
_cell.length_a   1.000
_cell.length_b   1.000
_cell.length_c   1.000
_cell.angle_alpha   90.00
_cell.angle_beta   90.00
_cell.angle_gamma   90.00
#
_symmetry.space_group_name_H-M   'P 1'
#
loop_
_entity.id
_entity.type
_entity.pdbx_description
1 polymer ?
#
loop_
_entity_poly.entity_id
_entity_poly.type
_entity_poly.pdbx_seq_one_letter_code
_entity_poly.pdbx_strand_id
1 'polypeptide(L)'
;MENIDSNRRVTPSIRKAIVALSQYLSDLNSERAKCEEELSYLQNACNVIDKMRRRQQPIIDKMFDPINKLQARENENIQEVEKITTQNEKLRQQIKELEEELSTDITSVESIEKRTNYLERNVSEYQKIFTEIFQPYPLPYPYTIDSYMNWAIANRDKIILDNYHHELCQKLHNCPKDFNNLLFTEKEYIVSLLRKLRCATEDIVKEIRKIDLNLSVDPKKHESEVRNALKRYAVIALSMQNINFYD
;
A
#
# COMPACT_ATOMS: atom_id res chain seq x y z
N MET A 1 16.98 133.56 -51.43
CA MET A 1 18.41 133.82 -51.15
C MET A 1 18.67 133.13 -49.82
N GLU A 2 19.48 132.09 -49.68
CA GLU A 2 20.71 131.74 -50.39
C GLU A 2 20.67 130.32 -50.95
N ASN A 3 21.04 130.24 -52.22
CA ASN A 3 21.47 129.04 -52.91
C ASN A 3 22.97 128.92 -52.58
N ILE A 4 23.37 127.99 -51.70
CA ILE A 4 24.79 127.67 -51.50
C ILE A 4 25.04 126.30 -52.10
N ASP A 5 25.33 126.37 -53.39
CA ASP A 5 26.07 125.40 -54.15
C ASP A 5 27.45 125.21 -53.50
N SER A 6 27.71 124.05 -52.90
CA SER A 6 29.06 123.61 -52.54
C SER A 6 29.20 122.10 -52.74
N ASN A 7 29.22 121.77 -54.02
CA ASN A 7 29.86 120.63 -54.67
C ASN A 7 31.17 120.17 -53.97
N ARG A 8 31.06 119.45 -52.84
CA ARG A 8 32.15 118.63 -52.29
C ARG A 8 32.27 117.40 -53.19
N ARG A 9 33.23 117.42 -54.12
CA ARG A 9 33.57 116.26 -54.95
C ARG A 9 33.96 115.08 -54.05
N VAL A 10 33.01 114.18 -53.81
CA VAL A 10 33.26 112.86 -53.21
C VAL A 10 34.31 112.17 -54.07
N THR A 11 35.48 111.86 -53.50
CA THR A 11 36.57 111.20 -54.22
C THR A 11 36.11 109.82 -54.73
N PRO A 12 36.60 109.36 -55.89
CA PRO A 12 36.22 108.06 -56.45
C PRO A 12 36.38 106.87 -55.48
N SER A 13 37.34 106.96 -54.55
CA SER A 13 37.53 105.98 -53.47
C SER A 13 36.37 105.95 -52.48
N ILE A 14 35.88 107.12 -52.06
CA ILE A 14 34.73 107.23 -51.15
C ILE A 14 33.45 106.74 -51.86
N ARG A 15 33.27 107.03 -53.15
CA ARG A 15 32.13 106.48 -53.92
C ARG A 15 32.18 104.95 -54.00
N LYS A 16 33.35 104.36 -54.27
CA LYS A 16 33.53 102.90 -54.27
C LYS A 16 33.23 102.29 -52.89
N ALA A 17 33.68 102.94 -51.81
CA ALA A 17 33.39 102.49 -50.46
C ALA A 17 31.88 102.57 -50.13
N ILE A 18 31.19 103.65 -50.52
CA ILE A 18 29.74 103.79 -50.36
C ILE A 18 29.00 102.67 -51.12
N VAL A 19 29.37 102.38 -52.37
CA VAL A 19 28.75 101.31 -53.16
C VAL A 19 28.99 99.93 -52.52
N ALA A 20 30.21 99.65 -52.07
CA ALA A 20 30.54 98.39 -51.40
C ALA A 20 29.77 98.21 -50.07
N LEU A 21 29.64 99.28 -49.29
CA LEU A 21 28.85 99.27 -48.05
C LEU A 21 27.35 99.11 -48.33
N SER A 22 26.81 99.75 -49.37
CA SER A 22 25.42 99.56 -49.78
C SER A 22 25.15 98.14 -50.26
N GLN A 23 26.09 97.51 -50.99
CA GLN A 23 25.96 96.12 -51.40
C GLN A 23 26.00 95.18 -50.18
N TYR A 24 26.93 95.39 -49.26
CA TYR A 24 27.01 94.61 -48.02
C TYR A 24 25.76 94.75 -47.15
N LEU A 25 25.19 95.96 -47.04
CA LEU A 25 23.91 96.18 -46.37
C LEU A 25 22.75 95.46 -47.07
N SER A 26 22.76 95.40 -48.40
CA SER A 26 21.76 94.64 -49.17
C SER A 26 21.88 93.14 -48.93
N ASP A 27 23.11 92.61 -48.92
CA ASP A 27 23.37 91.19 -48.69
C ASP A 27 22.98 90.79 -47.25
N LEU A 28 23.33 91.60 -46.24
CA LEU A 28 22.91 91.40 -44.85
C LEU A 28 21.38 91.45 -44.69
N ASN A 29 20.69 92.35 -45.40
CA ASN A 29 19.23 92.42 -45.36
C ASN A 29 18.58 91.18 -46.01
N SER A 30 19.20 90.63 -47.07
CA SER A 30 18.76 89.38 -47.71
C SER A 30 18.97 88.16 -46.80
N GLU A 31 20.13 88.07 -46.14
CA GLU A 31 20.40 87.03 -45.14
C GLU A 31 19.46 87.14 -43.94
N ARG A 32 19.21 88.36 -43.46
CA ARG A 32 18.24 88.60 -42.39
C ARG A 32 16.84 88.11 -42.79
N ALA A 33 16.38 88.40 -44.00
CA ALA A 33 15.08 87.94 -44.48
C ALA A 33 14.98 86.41 -44.54
N LYS A 34 16.05 85.72 -45.01
CA LYS A 34 16.11 84.25 -44.99
C LYS A 34 16.06 83.68 -43.57
N CYS A 35 16.82 84.25 -42.64
CA CYS A 35 16.78 83.85 -41.24
C CYS A 35 15.39 84.08 -40.61
N GLU A 36 14.70 85.17 -40.95
CA GLU A 36 13.33 85.43 -40.49
C GLU A 36 12.33 84.40 -41.05
N GLU A 37 12.48 83.98 -42.32
CA GLU A 37 11.67 82.90 -42.91
C GLU A 37 11.94 81.54 -42.26
N GLU A 38 13.21 81.18 -42.03
CA GLU A 38 13.59 79.94 -41.34
C GLU A 38 13.07 79.91 -39.90
N LEU A 39 13.17 81.03 -39.17
CA LEU A 39 12.61 81.16 -37.83
C LEU A 39 11.09 80.96 -37.84
N SER A 40 10.39 81.56 -38.81
CA SER A 40 8.95 81.38 -38.98
C SER A 40 8.58 79.91 -39.26
N TYR A 41 9.34 79.23 -40.12
CA TYR A 41 9.15 77.81 -40.40
C TYR A 41 9.36 76.94 -39.15
N LEU A 42 10.46 77.14 -38.43
CA LEU A 42 10.77 76.38 -37.20
C LEU A 42 9.72 76.63 -36.12
N GLN A 43 9.25 77.87 -35.96
CA GLN A 43 8.21 78.21 -35.01
C GLN A 43 6.88 77.50 -35.33
N ASN A 44 6.54 77.39 -36.61
CA ASN A 44 5.40 76.60 -37.07
C ASN A 44 5.57 75.09 -36.81
N ALA A 45 6.76 74.54 -37.04
CA ALA A 45 7.06 73.14 -36.74
C ALA A 45 6.95 72.84 -35.23
N CYS A 46 7.51 73.70 -34.37
CA CYS A 46 7.37 73.59 -32.92
C CYS A 46 5.89 73.61 -32.49
N ASN A 47 5.08 74.50 -33.06
CA ASN A 47 3.64 74.56 -32.77
C ASN A 47 2.89 73.27 -33.15
N VAL A 48 3.28 72.63 -34.26
CA VAL A 48 2.70 71.34 -34.68
C VAL A 48 3.09 70.23 -33.70
N ILE A 49 4.38 70.14 -33.33
CA ILE A 49 4.88 69.15 -32.37
C ILE A 49 4.18 69.33 -31.01
N ASP A 50 4.02 70.56 -30.54
CA ASP A 50 3.32 70.84 -29.28
C ASP A 50 1.86 70.41 -29.31
N LYS A 51 1.15 70.64 -30.42
CA LYS A 51 -0.23 70.17 -30.59
C LYS A 51 -0.30 68.64 -30.59
N MET A 52 0.64 67.95 -31.24
CA MET A 52 0.71 66.49 -31.24
C MET A 52 0.97 65.95 -29.83
N ARG A 53 1.95 66.51 -29.12
CA ARG A 53 2.28 66.15 -27.73
C ARG A 53 1.06 66.31 -26.81
N ARG A 54 0.36 67.44 -26.87
CA ARG A 54 -0.85 67.69 -26.06
C ARG A 54 -1.99 66.70 -26.36
N ARG A 55 -2.10 66.21 -27.60
CA ARG A 55 -3.09 65.18 -27.97
C ARG A 55 -2.71 63.78 -27.48
N GLN A 56 -1.41 63.46 -27.46
CA GLN A 56 -0.92 62.14 -27.05
C GLN A 56 -0.89 61.96 -25.54
N GLN A 57 -0.58 63.02 -24.77
CA GLN A 57 -0.48 62.97 -23.31
C GLN A 57 -1.70 62.29 -22.63
N PRO A 58 -2.96 62.68 -22.89
CA PRO A 58 -4.10 62.03 -22.23
C PRO A 58 -4.30 60.56 -22.65
N ILE A 59 -3.78 60.15 -23.81
CA ILE A 59 -3.81 58.75 -24.24
C ILE A 59 -2.79 57.96 -23.42
N ILE A 60 -1.58 58.50 -23.24
CA ILE A 60 -0.53 57.92 -22.39
C ILE A 60 -1.03 57.80 -20.95
N ASP A 61 -1.62 58.88 -20.41
CA ASP A 61 -2.14 58.90 -19.03
C ASP A 61 -3.24 57.84 -18.83
N LYS A 62 -4.12 57.65 -19.83
CA LYS A 62 -5.16 56.60 -19.80
C LYS A 62 -4.61 55.18 -19.90
N MET A 63 -3.42 54.98 -20.47
CA MET A 63 -2.80 53.66 -20.60
C MET A 63 -2.06 53.22 -19.34
N PHE A 64 -1.63 54.15 -18.48
CA PHE A 64 -0.94 53.82 -17.23
C PHE A 64 -1.80 52.98 -16.29
N ASP A 65 -3.08 53.33 -16.12
CA ASP A 65 -3.98 52.61 -15.22
C ASP A 65 -4.19 51.13 -15.60
N PRO A 66 -4.50 50.78 -16.88
CA PRO A 66 -4.53 49.39 -17.33
C PRO A 66 -3.21 48.65 -17.14
N ILE A 67 -2.07 49.29 -17.44
CA ILE A 67 -0.74 48.67 -17.29
C ILE A 67 -0.48 48.31 -15.83
N ASN A 68 -0.75 49.24 -14.90
CA ASN A 68 -0.58 49.00 -13.46
C ASN A 68 -1.49 47.87 -12.96
N LYS A 69 -2.73 47.79 -13.46
CA LYS A 69 -3.66 46.69 -13.12
C LYS A 69 -3.18 45.34 -13.65
N LEU A 70 -2.60 45.30 -14.85
CA LEU A 70 -2.03 44.08 -15.42
C LEU A 70 -0.81 43.62 -14.62
N GLN A 71 0.08 44.54 -14.24
CA GLN A 71 1.24 44.22 -13.39
C GLN A 71 0.84 43.74 -12.00
N ALA A 72 -0.19 44.34 -11.39
CA ALA A 72 -0.72 43.87 -10.11
C ALA A 72 -1.25 42.43 -10.22
N ARG A 73 -2.03 42.12 -11.26
CA ARG A 73 -2.53 40.76 -11.52
C ARG A 73 -1.42 39.76 -11.83
N GLU A 74 -0.39 40.18 -12.57
CA GLU A 74 0.76 39.32 -12.85
C GLU A 74 1.46 38.92 -11.54
N ASN A 75 1.67 39.87 -10.63
CA ASN A 75 2.25 39.59 -9.31
C ASN A 75 1.38 38.65 -8.47
N GLU A 76 0.05 38.86 -8.46
CA GLU A 76 -0.90 37.97 -7.78
C GLU A 76 -0.83 36.53 -8.33
N ASN A 77 -0.82 36.39 -9.66
CA ASN A 77 -0.72 35.09 -10.32
C ASN A 77 0.60 34.38 -10.01
N ILE A 78 1.72 35.12 -9.97
CA ILE A 78 3.03 34.55 -9.60
C ILE A 78 2.98 33.97 -8.19
N GLN A 79 2.44 34.71 -7.22
CA GLN A 79 2.30 34.24 -5.84
C GLN A 79 1.39 33.01 -5.73
N GLU A 80 0.30 32.97 -6.51
CA GLU A 80 -0.60 31.82 -6.53
C GLU A 80 0.09 30.58 -7.11
N VAL A 81 0.85 30.74 -8.20
CA VAL A 81 1.65 29.66 -8.79
C VAL A 81 2.67 29.13 -7.78
N GLU A 82 3.42 30.01 -7.10
CA GLU A 82 4.39 29.60 -6.06
C GLU A 82 3.74 28.83 -4.91
N LYS A 83 2.53 29.24 -4.51
CA LYS A 83 1.77 28.53 -3.48
C LYS A 83 1.37 27.14 -3.95
N ILE A 84 0.87 27.02 -5.18
CA ILE A 84 0.45 25.75 -5.78
C ILE A 84 1.65 24.82 -5.99
N THR A 85 2.80 25.31 -6.44
CA THR A 85 4.01 24.50 -6.62
C THR A 85 4.49 23.95 -5.28
N THR A 86 4.54 24.79 -4.24
CA THR A 86 4.92 24.36 -2.89
C THR A 86 3.96 23.30 -2.33
N GLN A 87 2.65 23.45 -2.57
CA GLN A 87 1.66 22.46 -2.15
C GLN A 87 1.82 21.14 -2.91
N ASN A 88 2.05 21.19 -4.22
CA ASN A 88 2.29 20.01 -5.04
C ASN A 88 3.54 19.24 -4.62
N GLU A 89 4.62 19.93 -4.26
CA GLU A 89 5.84 19.30 -3.74
C GLU A 89 5.58 18.55 -2.43
N LYS A 90 4.82 19.16 -1.50
CA LYS A 90 4.40 18.51 -0.26
C LYS A 90 3.55 17.27 -0.52
N LEU A 91 2.58 17.36 -1.42
CA LEU A 91 1.73 16.23 -1.78
C LEU A 91 2.53 15.09 -2.42
N ARG A 92 3.50 15.40 -3.30
CA ARG A 92 4.40 14.39 -3.88
C ARG A 92 5.24 13.69 -2.83
N GLN A 93 5.73 14.44 -1.84
CA GLN A 93 6.48 13.87 -0.72
C GLN A 93 5.60 12.92 0.11
N GLN A 94 4.36 13.32 0.42
CA GLN A 94 3.41 12.47 1.13
C GLN A 94 3.04 11.19 0.36
N ILE A 95 2.87 11.28 -0.96
CA ILE A 95 2.61 10.10 -1.81
C ILE A 95 3.78 9.12 -1.70
N LYS A 96 5.03 9.62 -1.78
CA LYS A 96 6.21 8.78 -1.69
C LYS A 96 6.33 8.08 -0.32
N GLU A 97 6.05 8.79 0.77
CA GLU A 97 6.05 8.22 2.12
C GLU A 97 5.01 7.09 2.25
N LEU A 98 3.79 7.31 1.74
CA LEU A 98 2.74 6.29 1.73
C LEU A 98 3.09 5.07 0.86
N GLU A 99 3.76 5.26 -0.27
CA GLU A 99 4.22 4.16 -1.13
C GLU A 99 5.30 3.31 -0.42
N GLU A 100 6.20 3.95 0.33
CA GLU A 100 7.21 3.25 1.13
C GLU A 100 6.57 2.45 2.27
N GLU A 101 5.61 3.03 3.01
CA GLU A 101 4.86 2.33 4.06
C GLU A 101 4.09 1.12 3.50
N LEU A 102 3.36 1.29 2.40
CA LEU A 102 2.59 0.22 1.77
C LEU A 102 3.50 -0.95 1.32
N SER A 103 4.68 -0.65 0.79
CA SER A 103 5.68 -1.66 0.41
C SER A 103 6.15 -2.49 1.61
N THR A 104 6.41 -1.84 2.75
CA THR A 104 6.79 -2.54 3.98
C THR A 104 5.67 -3.43 4.51
N ASP A 105 4.43 -2.96 4.49
CA ASP A 105 3.27 -3.74 4.92
C ASP A 105 3.05 -4.98 4.06
N ILE A 106 3.19 -4.86 2.73
CA ILE A 106 3.09 -6.00 1.80
C ILE A 106 4.13 -7.08 2.14
N THR A 107 5.38 -6.69 2.37
CA THR A 107 6.43 -7.67 2.76
C THR A 107 6.14 -8.34 4.10
N SER A 108 5.52 -7.63 5.05
CA SER A 108 5.10 -8.18 6.33
C SER A 108 3.97 -9.20 6.18
N VAL A 109 2.94 -8.88 5.38
CA VAL A 109 1.81 -9.80 5.11
C VAL A 109 2.28 -11.10 4.47
N GLU A 110 3.14 -11.03 3.45
CA GLU A 110 3.70 -12.24 2.81
C GLU A 110 4.49 -13.10 3.81
N SER A 111 5.20 -12.48 4.75
CA SER A 111 5.95 -13.20 5.77
C SER A 111 5.02 -13.93 6.75
N ILE A 112 3.90 -13.30 7.13
CA ILE A 112 2.87 -13.88 8.00
C ILE A 112 2.19 -15.05 7.29
N GLU A 113 1.86 -14.91 6.01
CA GLU A 113 1.23 -15.98 5.23
C GLU A 113 2.15 -17.21 5.13
N LYS A 114 3.44 -17.01 4.83
CA LYS A 114 4.44 -18.10 4.82
C LYS A 114 4.53 -18.79 6.18
N ARG A 115 4.51 -18.02 7.28
CA ARG A 115 4.56 -18.58 8.63
C ARG A 115 3.29 -19.37 8.97
N THR A 116 2.13 -18.86 8.58
CA THR A 116 0.83 -19.51 8.79
C THR A 116 0.76 -20.84 8.06
N ASN A 117 1.10 -20.85 6.76
CA ASN A 117 1.18 -22.07 5.95
C ASN A 117 2.15 -23.12 6.53
N TYR A 118 3.28 -22.68 7.10
CA TYR A 118 4.21 -23.58 7.78
C TYR A 118 3.62 -24.18 9.06
N LEU A 119 2.92 -23.37 9.87
CA LEU A 119 2.26 -23.84 11.10
C LEU A 119 1.12 -24.82 10.79
N GLU A 120 0.29 -24.54 9.80
CA GLU A 120 -0.81 -25.43 9.37
C GLU A 120 -0.31 -26.79 8.91
N ARG A 121 0.80 -26.84 8.16
CA ARG A 121 1.46 -28.10 7.78
C ARG A 121 1.93 -28.88 9.00
N ASN A 122 2.61 -28.22 9.93
CA ASN A 122 3.07 -28.88 11.16
C ASN A 122 1.91 -29.42 12.00
N VAL A 123 0.83 -28.65 12.16
CA VAL A 123 -0.38 -29.11 12.88
C VAL A 123 -0.96 -30.36 12.21
N SER A 124 -1.06 -30.36 10.88
CA SER A 124 -1.53 -31.51 10.11
C SER A 124 -0.63 -32.74 10.31
N GLU A 125 0.69 -32.56 10.35
CA GLU A 125 1.64 -33.64 10.65
C GLU A 125 1.47 -34.18 12.07
N TYR A 126 1.32 -33.30 13.07
CA TYR A 126 1.09 -33.70 14.46
C TYR A 126 -0.24 -34.46 14.62
N GLN A 127 -1.31 -34.03 13.95
CA GLN A 127 -2.60 -34.74 13.95
C GLN A 127 -2.47 -36.17 13.39
N LYS A 128 -1.69 -36.36 12.32
CA LYS A 128 -1.38 -37.69 11.78
C LYS A 128 -0.61 -38.55 12.80
N ILE A 129 0.45 -38.00 13.39
CA ILE A 129 1.24 -38.70 14.41
C ILE A 129 0.39 -39.09 15.62
N PHE A 130 -0.46 -38.19 16.11
CA PHE A 130 -1.36 -38.50 17.23
C PHE A 130 -2.36 -39.59 16.88
N THR A 131 -2.93 -39.53 15.68
CA THR A 131 -3.84 -40.57 15.19
C THR A 131 -3.13 -41.92 15.14
N GLU A 132 -1.89 -42.00 14.63
CA GLU A 132 -1.11 -43.23 14.60
C GLU A 132 -0.73 -43.76 15.99
N ILE A 133 -0.29 -42.89 16.90
CA ILE A 133 0.16 -43.28 18.24
C ILE A 133 -1.00 -43.80 19.11
N PHE A 134 -2.21 -43.26 18.92
CA PHE A 134 -3.37 -43.62 19.73
C PHE A 134 -4.34 -44.57 19.02
N GLN A 135 -3.89 -45.30 18.01
CA GLN A 135 -4.64 -46.46 17.51
C GLN A 135 -4.54 -47.65 18.48
N PRO A 136 -5.58 -48.52 18.52
CA PRO A 136 -5.48 -49.79 19.23
C PRO A 136 -4.37 -50.66 18.65
N TYR A 137 -3.74 -51.49 19.48
CA TYR A 137 -2.59 -52.31 19.08
C TYR A 137 -2.98 -53.33 17.99
N PRO A 138 -2.25 -53.45 16.87
CA PRO A 138 -2.71 -54.23 15.73
C PRO A 138 -2.92 -55.72 16.08
N LEU A 139 -4.08 -56.24 15.67
CA LEU A 139 -4.41 -57.67 15.78
C LEU A 139 -3.48 -58.52 14.90
N PRO A 140 -3.11 -59.74 15.33
CA PRO A 140 -2.37 -60.67 14.48
C PRO A 140 -3.29 -61.25 13.38
N TYR A 141 -2.72 -61.52 12.21
CA TYR A 141 -3.43 -62.25 11.15
C TYR A 141 -3.87 -63.64 11.65
N PRO A 142 -5.09 -64.13 11.33
CA PRO A 142 -6.07 -63.60 10.38
C PRO A 142 -7.15 -62.70 11.00
N TYR A 143 -7.00 -62.25 12.26
CA TYR A 143 -8.07 -61.55 12.97
C TYR A 143 -8.20 -60.09 12.50
N THR A 144 -9.43 -59.67 12.20
CA THR A 144 -9.76 -58.29 11.82
C THR A 144 -10.86 -57.73 12.72
N ILE A 145 -10.85 -56.42 12.92
CA ILE A 145 -11.80 -55.71 13.79
C ILE A 145 -13.23 -55.79 13.22
N ASP A 146 -13.38 -55.61 11.91
CA ASP A 146 -14.68 -55.48 11.24
C ASP A 146 -15.56 -56.74 11.31
N SER A 147 -14.93 -57.92 11.36
CA SER A 147 -15.63 -59.20 11.45
C SER A 147 -16.27 -59.44 12.83
N TYR A 148 -15.70 -58.86 13.89
CA TYR A 148 -16.14 -59.07 15.27
C TYR A 148 -16.89 -57.87 15.87
N MET A 149 -16.70 -56.65 15.35
CA MET A 149 -17.49 -55.47 15.77
C MET A 149 -18.97 -55.63 15.48
N ASN A 150 -19.33 -56.03 14.25
CA ASN A 150 -20.74 -56.26 13.88
C ASN A 150 -21.39 -57.35 14.76
N TRP A 151 -20.62 -58.35 15.16
CA TRP A 151 -21.09 -59.44 16.01
C TRP A 151 -21.21 -59.04 17.50
N ALA A 152 -20.27 -58.24 18.03
CA ALA A 152 -20.28 -57.72 19.40
C ALA A 152 -21.40 -56.69 19.64
N ILE A 153 -21.69 -55.86 18.62
CA ILE A 153 -22.84 -54.94 18.62
C ILE A 153 -24.16 -55.73 18.52
N ALA A 154 -24.20 -56.81 17.73
CA ALA A 154 -25.38 -57.65 17.55
C ALA A 154 -25.69 -58.57 18.75
N ASN A 155 -24.66 -59.08 19.44
CA ASN A 155 -24.81 -59.97 20.61
C ASN A 155 -24.53 -59.19 21.89
N ARG A 156 -25.55 -58.45 22.35
CA ARG A 156 -25.65 -57.72 23.63
C ARG A 156 -25.41 -58.57 24.89
N ASP A 157 -24.78 -59.74 24.80
CA ASP A 157 -24.20 -60.38 25.97
C ASP A 157 -23.27 -59.35 26.62
N LYS A 158 -23.45 -59.12 27.92
CA LYS A 158 -22.62 -58.19 28.69
C LYS A 158 -21.16 -58.59 28.48
N ILE A 159 -20.44 -57.91 27.59
CA ILE A 159 -19.01 -58.08 27.45
C ILE A 159 -18.43 -57.58 28.78
N ILE A 160 -18.05 -58.51 29.64
CA ILE A 160 -17.45 -58.19 30.93
C ILE A 160 -16.00 -57.83 30.66
N LEU A 161 -15.76 -56.55 30.41
CA LEU A 161 -14.45 -55.97 30.73
C LEU A 161 -14.23 -56.11 32.23
N ASP A 162 -13.00 -56.35 32.65
CA ASP A 162 -12.68 -56.17 34.07
C ASP A 162 -12.94 -54.73 34.50
N ASN A 163 -13.10 -54.53 35.81
CA ASN A 163 -13.46 -53.24 36.38
C ASN A 163 -12.50 -52.11 35.96
N TYR A 164 -11.21 -52.43 35.81
CA TYR A 164 -10.20 -51.44 35.43
C TYR A 164 -10.38 -50.96 33.99
N HIS A 165 -10.48 -51.87 33.02
CA HIS A 165 -10.70 -51.52 31.61
C HIS A 165 -12.07 -50.87 31.39
N HIS A 166 -13.10 -51.32 32.12
CA HIS A 166 -14.42 -50.70 32.07
C HIS A 166 -14.39 -49.24 32.52
N GLU A 167 -13.73 -48.97 33.67
CA GLU A 167 -13.60 -47.61 34.21
C GLU A 167 -12.82 -46.69 33.27
N LEU A 168 -11.75 -47.19 32.63
CA LEU A 168 -11.00 -46.42 31.63
C LEU A 168 -11.85 -46.05 30.41
N CYS A 169 -12.62 -47.00 29.87
CA CYS A 169 -13.50 -46.72 28.73
C CYS A 169 -14.61 -45.73 29.11
N GLN A 170 -15.18 -45.87 30.31
CA GLN A 170 -16.20 -44.94 30.81
C GLN A 170 -15.65 -43.53 31.00
N LYS A 171 -14.44 -43.39 31.59
CA LYS A 171 -13.77 -42.09 31.72
C LYS A 171 -13.53 -41.45 30.35
N LEU A 172 -13.08 -42.23 29.37
CA LEU A 172 -12.86 -41.75 28.00
C LEU A 172 -14.18 -41.32 27.32
N HIS A 173 -15.27 -42.06 27.50
CA HIS A 173 -16.58 -41.71 26.94
C HIS A 173 -17.19 -40.44 27.55
N ASN A 174 -16.84 -40.12 28.79
CA ASN A 174 -17.25 -38.90 29.45
C ASN A 174 -16.41 -37.67 29.03
N CYS A 175 -15.28 -37.89 28.34
CA CYS A 175 -14.50 -36.80 27.78
C CYS A 175 -15.18 -36.22 26.52
N PRO A 176 -14.97 -34.93 26.22
CA PRO A 176 -15.40 -34.35 24.95
C PRO A 176 -14.76 -35.07 23.76
N LYS A 177 -15.53 -35.21 22.68
CA LYS A 177 -15.09 -35.95 21.48
C LYS A 177 -14.14 -35.14 20.61
N ASP A 178 -14.32 -33.83 20.56
CA ASP A 178 -13.48 -32.92 19.80
C ASP A 178 -12.20 -32.63 20.60
N PHE A 179 -11.09 -33.25 20.18
CA PHE A 179 -9.82 -33.10 20.87
C PHE A 179 -9.20 -31.71 20.65
N ASN A 180 -9.41 -31.09 19.48
CA ASN A 180 -8.71 -29.88 19.07
C ASN A 180 -9.14 -28.66 19.90
N ASN A 181 -10.43 -28.59 20.26
CA ASN A 181 -11.00 -27.47 21.03
C ASN A 181 -10.77 -27.54 22.55
N LEU A 182 -10.05 -28.55 23.05
CA LEU A 182 -9.80 -28.72 24.48
C LEU A 182 -8.61 -27.93 25.01
N LEU A 183 -8.69 -27.60 26.30
CA LEU A 183 -7.58 -27.04 27.05
C LEU A 183 -6.44 -28.05 27.16
N PHE A 184 -5.21 -27.55 27.33
CA PHE A 184 -4.02 -28.41 27.39
C PHE A 184 -4.11 -29.50 28.47
N THR A 185 -4.63 -29.16 29.65
CA THR A 185 -4.79 -30.11 30.77
C THR A 185 -5.78 -31.24 30.46
N GLU A 186 -6.83 -30.96 29.69
CA GLU A 186 -7.82 -31.95 29.25
C GLU A 186 -7.23 -32.84 28.15
N LYS A 187 -6.45 -32.26 27.23
CA LYS A 187 -5.70 -33.01 26.21
C LYS A 187 -4.72 -33.99 26.83
N GLU A 188 -3.93 -33.55 27.83
CA GLU A 188 -3.02 -34.43 28.57
C GLU A 188 -3.77 -35.58 29.27
N TYR A 189 -4.92 -35.28 29.86
CA TYR A 189 -5.76 -36.28 30.50
C TYR A 189 -6.26 -37.34 29.51
N ILE A 190 -6.82 -36.92 28.37
CA ILE A 190 -7.29 -37.83 27.31
C ILE A 190 -6.14 -38.67 26.77
N VAL A 191 -4.99 -38.06 26.48
CA VAL A 191 -3.77 -38.77 26.05
C VAL A 191 -3.35 -39.83 27.06
N SER A 192 -3.42 -39.53 28.36
CA SER A 192 -3.10 -40.49 29.41
C SER A 192 -4.05 -41.69 29.43
N LEU A 193 -5.35 -41.48 29.17
CA LEU A 193 -6.35 -42.55 29.08
C LEU A 193 -6.12 -43.40 27.83
N LEU A 194 -5.93 -42.77 26.67
CA LEU A 194 -5.66 -43.46 25.41
C LEU A 194 -4.39 -44.31 25.47
N ARG A 195 -3.33 -43.82 26.14
CA ARG A 195 -2.11 -44.61 26.36
C ARG A 195 -2.38 -45.86 27.19
N LYS A 196 -3.17 -45.76 28.26
CA LYS A 196 -3.55 -46.92 29.10
C LYS A 196 -4.40 -47.92 28.33
N LEU A 197 -5.36 -47.45 27.54
CA LEU A 197 -6.20 -48.31 26.71
C LEU A 197 -5.41 -48.99 25.59
N ARG A 198 -4.43 -48.29 24.99
CA ARG A 198 -3.51 -48.91 24.02
C ARG A 198 -2.70 -50.04 24.66
N CYS A 199 -2.15 -49.84 25.86
CA CYS A 199 -1.48 -50.92 26.59
C CYS A 199 -2.42 -52.11 26.86
N ALA A 200 -3.68 -51.85 27.23
CA ALA A 200 -4.68 -52.91 27.41
C ALA A 200 -4.91 -53.71 26.12
N THR A 201 -5.02 -53.04 24.96
CA THR A 201 -5.16 -53.73 23.67
C THR A 201 -3.92 -54.56 23.31
N GLU A 202 -2.72 -54.10 23.65
CA GLU A 202 -1.48 -54.85 23.47
C GLU A 202 -1.46 -56.13 24.31
N ASP A 203 -1.88 -56.04 25.57
CA ASP A 203 -1.94 -57.20 26.46
C ASP A 203 -2.98 -58.23 25.99
N ILE A 204 -4.13 -57.78 25.48
CA ILE A 204 -5.12 -58.67 24.87
C ILE A 204 -4.56 -59.34 23.61
N VAL A 205 -3.81 -58.63 22.77
CA VAL A 205 -3.14 -59.20 21.59
C VAL A 205 -2.10 -60.26 22.00
N LYS A 206 -1.33 -60.02 23.05
CA LYS A 206 -0.41 -61.02 23.61
C LYS A 206 -1.16 -62.25 24.12
N GLU A 207 -2.32 -62.06 24.75
CA GLU A 207 -3.20 -63.15 25.18
C GLU A 207 -3.67 -63.99 23.99
N ILE A 208 -4.18 -63.37 22.92
CA ILE A 208 -4.60 -64.05 21.70
C ILE A 208 -3.46 -64.89 21.13
N ARG A 209 -2.26 -64.30 20.97
CA ARG A 209 -1.08 -65.03 20.48
C ARG A 209 -0.73 -66.22 21.37
N LYS A 210 -0.87 -66.09 22.69
CA LYS A 210 -0.62 -67.19 23.62
C LYS A 210 -1.64 -68.31 23.46
N ILE A 211 -2.92 -67.97 23.24
CA ILE A 211 -3.98 -68.95 22.97
C ILE A 211 -3.73 -69.67 21.63
N ASP A 212 -3.28 -68.94 20.60
CA ASP A 212 -2.90 -69.51 19.29
C ASP A 212 -1.68 -70.45 19.40
N LEU A 213 -0.67 -70.07 20.19
CA LEU A 213 0.53 -70.90 20.41
C LEU A 213 0.23 -72.16 21.24
N ASN A 214 -0.67 -72.06 22.22
CA ASN A 214 -1.06 -73.17 23.08
C ASN A 214 -2.20 -74.01 22.48
N LEU A 215 -2.11 -74.32 21.17
CA LEU A 215 -3.08 -75.11 20.39
C LEU A 215 -3.87 -76.08 21.28
N SER A 216 -5.10 -75.71 21.62
CA SER A 216 -5.94 -76.55 22.46
C SER A 216 -6.22 -77.84 21.70
N VAL A 217 -6.15 -78.98 22.39
CA VAL A 217 -6.56 -80.28 21.83
C VAL A 217 -8.06 -80.27 21.44
N ASP A 218 -8.83 -79.34 22.01
CA ASP A 218 -10.22 -79.06 21.66
C ASP A 218 -10.35 -77.75 20.84
N PRO A 219 -10.61 -77.84 19.52
CA PRO A 219 -10.79 -76.69 18.64
C PRO A 219 -11.90 -75.74 19.10
N LYS A 220 -12.98 -76.26 19.73
CA LYS A 220 -14.11 -75.43 20.17
C LYS A 220 -13.73 -74.57 21.38
N LYS A 221 -12.92 -75.11 22.27
CA LYS A 221 -12.40 -74.37 23.43
C LYS A 221 -11.46 -73.25 22.99
N HIS A 222 -10.55 -73.55 22.07
CA HIS A 222 -9.65 -72.56 21.47
C HIS A 222 -10.46 -71.41 20.83
N GLU A 223 -11.43 -71.73 19.97
CA GLU A 223 -12.25 -70.74 19.29
C GLU A 223 -13.02 -69.84 20.29
N SER A 224 -13.55 -70.43 21.37
CA SER A 224 -14.26 -69.68 22.41
C SER A 224 -13.36 -68.70 23.16
N GLU A 225 -12.12 -69.11 23.49
CA GLU A 225 -11.17 -68.28 24.23
C GLU A 225 -10.66 -67.10 23.38
N VAL A 226 -10.27 -67.37 22.13
CA VAL A 226 -9.88 -66.32 21.16
C VAL A 226 -11.03 -65.35 20.95
N ARG A 227 -12.25 -65.86 20.77
CA ARG A 227 -13.44 -65.01 20.56
C ARG A 227 -13.71 -64.10 21.76
N ASN A 228 -13.53 -64.58 22.99
CA ASN A 228 -13.71 -63.75 24.19
C ASN A 228 -12.65 -62.65 24.32
N ALA A 229 -11.39 -62.93 23.96
CA ALA A 229 -10.34 -61.92 23.91
C ALA A 229 -10.62 -60.86 22.84
N LEU A 230 -11.03 -61.27 21.64
CA LEU A 230 -11.39 -60.36 20.56
C LEU A 230 -12.59 -59.46 20.89
N LYS A 231 -13.60 -59.96 21.63
CA LYS A 231 -14.71 -59.13 22.13
C LYS A 231 -14.22 -57.99 23.02
N ARG A 232 -13.32 -58.29 23.98
CA ARG A 232 -12.75 -57.27 24.88
C ARG A 232 -11.94 -56.24 24.09
N TYR A 233 -11.12 -56.71 23.15
CA TYR A 233 -10.36 -55.84 22.25
C TYR A 233 -11.28 -54.87 21.48
N ALA A 234 -12.36 -55.39 20.89
CA ALA A 234 -13.28 -54.60 20.07
C ALA A 234 -13.94 -53.46 20.86
N VAL A 235 -14.37 -53.71 22.10
CA VAL A 235 -14.98 -52.67 22.97
C VAL A 235 -13.99 -51.56 23.29
N ILE A 236 -12.74 -51.91 23.62
CA ILE A 236 -11.70 -50.93 23.93
C ILE A 236 -11.34 -50.13 22.67
N ALA A 237 -11.14 -50.80 21.53
CA ALA A 237 -10.82 -50.17 20.26
C ALA A 237 -11.89 -49.15 19.82
N LEU A 238 -13.17 -49.51 19.94
CA LEU A 238 -14.30 -48.60 19.67
C LEU A 238 -14.30 -47.39 20.59
N SER A 239 -14.01 -47.60 21.87
CA SER A 239 -13.95 -46.51 22.85
C SER A 239 -12.84 -45.51 22.50
N MET A 240 -11.69 -46.00 22.04
CA MET A 240 -10.57 -45.18 21.59
C MET A 240 -10.89 -44.37 20.32
N GLN A 241 -11.68 -44.93 19.39
CA GLN A 241 -12.10 -44.26 18.15
C GLN A 241 -13.13 -43.14 18.35
N ASN A 242 -13.72 -43.02 19.55
CA ASN A 242 -14.70 -41.99 19.85
C ASN A 242 -14.10 -40.58 20.00
N ILE A 243 -12.76 -40.47 20.10
CA ILE A 243 -12.04 -39.19 20.14
C ILE A 243 -11.65 -38.80 18.71
N ASN A 244 -12.08 -37.62 18.28
CA ASN A 244 -11.75 -37.06 16.99
C ASN A 244 -10.54 -36.13 17.10
N PHE A 245 -9.46 -36.48 16.38
CA PHE A 245 -8.25 -35.66 16.27
C PHE A 245 -8.28 -34.71 15.07
N TYR A 246 -9.30 -34.85 14.21
CA TYR A 246 -9.49 -34.05 13.00
C TYR A 246 -10.64 -33.07 13.21
N ASP A 247 -10.57 -31.94 12.51
CA ASP A 247 -11.70 -31.00 12.39
C ASP A 247 -12.75 -31.53 11.40
#